data_AF-A0A5M3PU65-F1
#
_entry.id   AF-A0A5M3PU65-F1
#
_cell.length_a   1.000
_cell.length_b   1.000
_cell.length_c   1.000
_cell.angle_alpha   90.00
_cell.angle_beta   90.00
_cell.angle_gamma   90.00
#
_symmetry.space_group_name_H-M   'P 1'
#
loop_
_entity.id
_entity.type
_entity.pdbx_description
1 polymer ?
#
loop_
_entity_poly.entity_id
_entity_poly.type
_entity_poly.pdbx_seq_one_letter_code
_entity_poly.pdbx_strand_id
1 'polypeptide(L)'
;MTSETRAKSFDEMTRYIRVRSEPGDKFVEFDFAIGHPELFVELVLPREAFEIFCKHNNVVHMDSDMIRQIDEDMVKWRFGERGQR
;
A
#
# COMPACT_ATOMS: atom_id res chain seq x y z
N MET A 1 -0.86 16.49 33.46
CA MET A 1 -2.00 15.94 32.69
C MET A 1 -1.41 15.17 31.53
N THR A 2 -1.33 13.85 31.64
CA THR A 2 -0.84 12.98 30.57
C THR A 2 -2.00 12.72 29.61
N SER A 3 -1.95 13.30 28.42
CA SER A 3 -2.94 13.03 27.37
C SER A 3 -2.77 11.60 26.86
N GLU A 4 -3.72 10.73 27.16
CA GLU A 4 -3.83 9.40 26.54
C GLU A 4 -4.12 9.58 25.05
N THR A 5 -3.20 9.11 24.20
CA THR A 5 -3.44 9.01 22.76
C THR A 5 -4.31 7.78 22.52
N ARG A 6 -5.60 7.99 22.19
CA ARG A 6 -6.48 6.89 21.75
C ARG A 6 -5.93 6.31 20.45
N ALA A 7 -5.61 5.02 20.44
CA ALA A 7 -5.27 4.31 19.22
C ALA A 7 -6.49 4.27 18.28
N LYS A 8 -6.25 4.46 16.97
CA LYS A 8 -7.30 4.37 15.95
C LYS A 8 -7.92 2.96 15.94
N SER A 9 -9.22 2.86 15.73
CA SER A 9 -9.86 1.59 15.44
C SER A 9 -9.44 1.08 14.05
N PHE A 10 -9.66 -0.21 13.78
CA PHE A 10 -9.36 -0.80 12.47
C PHE A 10 -10.07 -0.06 11.32
N ASP A 11 -11.32 0.33 11.51
CA ASP A 11 -12.09 1.02 10.47
C ASP A 11 -11.59 2.43 10.18
N GLU A 12 -10.98 3.09 11.18
CA GLU A 12 -10.37 4.42 11.09
C GLU A 12 -8.97 4.41 10.46
N MET A 13 -8.39 3.22 10.18
CA MET A 13 -7.08 3.11 9.55
C MET A 13 -7.14 3.48 8.06
N THR A 14 -6.12 4.20 7.60
CA THR A 14 -5.97 4.53 6.19
C THR A 14 -5.72 3.27 5.38
N ARG A 15 -6.38 3.16 4.23
CA ARG A 15 -6.22 2.04 3.30
C ARG A 15 -5.42 2.54 2.10
N TYR A 16 -4.26 1.97 1.85
CA TYR A 16 -3.33 2.44 0.81
C TYR A 16 -3.36 1.52 -0.41
N ILE A 17 -3.12 2.11 -1.57
CA ILE A 17 -3.07 1.43 -2.87
C ILE A 17 -1.82 1.88 -3.64
N ARG A 18 -1.08 0.91 -4.20
CA ARG A 18 -0.03 1.14 -5.20
C ARG A 18 -0.30 0.30 -6.44
N VAL A 19 -0.53 0.93 -7.58
CA VAL A 19 -0.70 0.22 -8.86
C VAL A 19 0.67 -0.21 -9.40
N ARG A 20 0.76 -1.46 -9.87
CA ARG A 20 1.96 -2.11 -10.39
C ARG A 20 1.90 -2.36 -11.89
N SER A 21 0.70 -2.59 -12.43
CA SER A 21 0.45 -2.77 -13.87
C SER A 21 0.58 -1.47 -14.66
N GLU A 22 0.84 -1.58 -15.96
CA GLU A 22 0.93 -0.45 -16.88
C GLU A 22 -0.46 0.10 -17.26
N PRO A 23 -0.55 1.37 -17.69
CA PRO A 23 -1.79 1.92 -18.23
C PRO A 23 -2.28 1.12 -19.45
N GLY A 24 -3.53 0.65 -19.41
CA GLY A 24 -4.14 -0.11 -20.50
C GLY A 24 -4.06 -1.63 -20.37
N ASP A 25 -3.35 -2.15 -19.35
CA ASP A 25 -3.35 -3.58 -19.06
C ASP A 25 -4.77 -4.10 -18.78
N LYS A 26 -5.00 -5.36 -19.21
CA LYS A 26 -6.29 -6.05 -19.09
C LYS A 26 -6.69 -6.27 -17.63
N PHE A 27 -5.70 -6.50 -16.77
CA PHE A 27 -5.85 -6.62 -15.33
C PHE A 27 -5.05 -5.52 -14.65
N VAL A 28 -5.54 -5.04 -13.52
CA VAL A 28 -4.83 -4.12 -12.65
C VAL A 28 -4.18 -4.94 -11.55
N GLU A 29 -2.86 -4.90 -11.53
CA GLU A 29 -2.03 -5.47 -10.47
C GLU A 29 -1.73 -4.37 -9.47
N PHE A 30 -1.94 -4.62 -8.17
CA PHE A 30 -1.75 -3.60 -7.16
C PHE A 30 -1.49 -4.14 -5.76
N ASP A 31 -0.78 -3.35 -4.97
CA ASP A 31 -0.55 -3.60 -3.54
C ASP A 31 -1.63 -2.89 -2.73
N PHE A 32 -2.20 -3.59 -1.74
CA PHE A 32 -3.19 -3.06 -0.82
C PHE A 32 -2.73 -3.19 0.63
N ALA A 33 -2.74 -2.09 1.37
CA ALA A 33 -2.27 -2.02 2.75
C ALA A 33 -3.28 -1.32 3.67
N ILE A 34 -3.25 -1.63 4.97
CA ILE A 34 -4.12 -1.00 5.98
C ILE A 34 -3.25 -0.50 7.14
N GLY A 35 -3.31 0.80 7.41
CA GLY A 35 -2.55 1.48 8.46
C GLY A 35 -1.06 1.65 8.14
N HIS A 36 -0.40 0.57 7.73
CA HIS A 36 1.03 0.46 7.46
C HIS A 36 1.27 0.17 5.98
N PRO A 37 1.62 1.17 5.14
CA PRO A 37 1.75 0.98 3.69
C PRO A 37 2.86 -0.02 3.28
N GLU A 38 3.82 -0.28 4.16
CA GLU A 38 4.87 -1.31 4.02
C GLU A 38 4.36 -2.75 4.27
N LEU A 39 3.20 -2.91 4.89
CA LEU A 39 2.55 -4.21 5.14
C LEU A 39 1.34 -4.37 4.23
N PHE A 40 1.57 -4.95 3.05
CA PHE A 40 0.57 -5.08 2.01
C PHE A 40 0.33 -6.51 1.54
N VAL A 41 -0.81 -6.70 0.89
CA VAL A 41 -1.10 -7.88 0.07
C VAL A 41 -1.11 -7.48 -1.40
N GLU A 42 -0.60 -8.35 -2.27
CA GLU A 42 -0.63 -8.17 -3.72
C GLU A 42 -1.95 -8.73 -4.26
N LEU A 43 -2.65 -7.94 -5.08
CA LEU A 43 -3.95 -8.28 -5.66
C LEU A 43 -3.94 -8.02 -7.18
N VAL A 44 -4.74 -8.82 -7.90
CA VAL A 44 -4.93 -8.67 -9.35
C VAL A 44 -6.42 -8.72 -9.66
N LEU A 45 -6.97 -7.66 -10.25
CA LEU A 45 -8.39 -7.55 -10.57
C LEU A 45 -8.63 -7.02 -11.99
N PRO A 46 -9.76 -7.35 -12.64
CA PRO A 46 -10.22 -6.59 -13.80
C PRO A 46 -10.40 -5.10 -13.45
N ARG A 47 -10.21 -4.21 -14.44
CA ARG A 47 -10.25 -2.75 -14.23
C ARG A 47 -11.52 -2.25 -13.54
N GLU A 48 -12.69 -2.73 -13.98
CA GLU A 48 -13.97 -2.33 -13.37
C GLU A 48 -14.06 -2.76 -11.90
N ALA A 49 -13.64 -3.99 -11.58
CA ALA A 49 -13.62 -4.48 -10.20
C ALA A 49 -12.61 -3.72 -9.33
N PHE A 50 -11.47 -3.32 -9.89
CA PHE A 50 -10.50 -2.46 -9.21
C PHE A 50 -11.08 -1.09 -8.85
N GLU A 51 -11.77 -0.42 -9.77
CA GLU A 51 -12.42 0.87 -9.49
C GLU A 51 -13.49 0.76 -8.40
N ILE A 52 -14.27 -0.32 -8.43
CA ILE A 52 -15.25 -0.64 -7.40
C ILE A 52 -14.55 -0.88 -6.05
N PHE A 53 -13.46 -1.64 -6.03
CA PHE A 53 -12.66 -1.92 -4.84
C PHE A 53 -12.14 -0.64 -4.20
N CYS A 54 -11.58 0.28 -4.99
CA CYS A 54 -11.05 1.55 -4.51
C CYS A 54 -12.15 2.41 -3.83
N LYS A 55 -13.34 2.46 -4.43
CA LYS A 55 -14.48 3.20 -3.86
C LYS A 55 -14.96 2.59 -2.55
N HIS A 56 -15.13 1.26 -2.49
CA HIS A 56 -15.60 0.57 -1.29
C HIS A 56 -14.63 0.70 -0.12
N ASN A 57 -13.32 0.71 -0.39
CA ASN A 57 -12.29 0.78 0.62
C ASN A 57 -11.82 2.21 0.92
N ASN A 58 -12.38 3.24 0.27
CA ASN A 58 -11.96 4.65 0.44
C ASN A 58 -10.43 4.81 0.47
N VAL A 59 -9.78 4.28 -0.56
CA VAL A 59 -8.34 4.11 -0.58
C VAL A 59 -7.58 5.40 -0.89
N VAL A 60 -6.34 5.47 -0.42
CA VAL A 60 -5.37 6.53 -0.72
C VAL A 60 -4.27 5.98 -1.61
N HIS A 61 -4.09 6.58 -2.79
CA HIS A 61 -2.98 6.23 -3.68
C HIS A 61 -1.66 6.68 -3.08
N MET A 62 -0.71 5.75 -3.00
CA MET A 62 0.65 6.06 -2.59
C MET A 62 1.29 7.00 -3.61
N ASP A 63 1.93 8.05 -3.13
CA ASP A 63 2.73 8.93 -3.97
C ASP A 63 4.12 8.31 -4.28
N SER A 64 4.85 8.94 -5.19
CA SER A 64 6.16 8.45 -5.63
C SER A 64 7.22 8.41 -4.53
N ASP A 65 7.17 9.34 -3.56
CA ASP A 65 8.17 9.40 -2.49
C ASP A 65 7.91 8.32 -1.44
N MET A 66 6.65 8.08 -1.08
CA MET A 66 6.22 6.97 -0.24
C MET A 66 6.61 5.64 -0.86
N ILE A 67 6.33 5.46 -2.15
CA ILE A 67 6.70 4.27 -2.91
C ILE A 67 8.22 4.02 -2.84
N ARG A 68 9.04 5.07 -3.06
CA ARG A 68 10.50 4.95 -3.02
C ARG A 68 10.99 4.51 -1.64
N GLN A 69 10.46 5.09 -0.56
CA GLN A 69 10.87 4.76 0.81
C GLN A 69 10.52 3.30 1.15
N ILE A 70 9.32 2.85 0.79
CA ILE A 70 8.90 1.46 1.01
C ILE A 70 9.80 0.50 0.24
N ASP A 71 10.12 0.79 -1.02
CA ASP A 71 11.01 -0.05 -1.83
C ASP A 71 12.42 -0.15 -1.21
N GLU A 72 12.98 0.97 -0.75
CA GLU A 72 14.29 1.01 -0.07
C GLU A 72 14.29 0.17 1.22
N ASP A 73 13.24 0.29 2.03
CA ASP A 73 13.11 -0.49 3.26
C ASP A 73 12.93 -1.98 2.96
N MET A 74 12.13 -2.34 1.95
CA MET A 74 11.96 -3.73 1.54
C MET A 74 13.27 -4.36 1.04
N VAL A 75 14.16 -3.59 0.41
CA VAL A 75 15.51 -4.07 0.04
C VAL A 75 16.34 -4.38 1.29
N LYS A 76 16.28 -3.54 2.32
CA LYS A 76 16.98 -3.80 3.61
C LYS A 76 16.46 -5.09 4.26
N TRP A 77 15.14 -5.30 4.26
CA TRP A 77 14.54 -6.49 4.88
C TRP A 77 14.73 -7.78 4.06
N ARG A 78 14.81 -7.69 2.72
CA ARG A 78 15.06 -8.86 1.85
C ARG A 78 16.50 -9.35 1.86
N PHE A 79 17.49 -8.45 2.02
CA PHE A 79 18.92 -8.80 1.87
C PHE A 79 19.77 -8.54 3.13
N GLY A 80 19.19 -7.99 4.21
CA GLY A 80 19.90 -7.56 5.42
C GLY A 80 20.51 -6.15 5.29
N GLU A 81 21.09 -5.60 6.38
CA GLU A 81 21.68 -4.24 6.45
C GLU A 81 22.72 -3.94 5.36
N ARG A 82 23.24 -4.96 4.68
CA ARG A 82 24.18 -4.84 3.56
C ARG A 82 23.51 -5.36 2.28
N GLY A 83 22.48 -4.66 1.82
CA GLY A 83 21.93 -4.84 0.49
C GLY A 83 22.96 -4.46 -0.58
N GLN A 84 23.88 -5.36 -0.89
CA GLN A 84 24.80 -5.24 -2.03
C GLN A 84 24.48 -6.34 -3.04
N ARG A 85 24.11 -5.90 -4.25
CA ARG A 85 24.03 -6.74 -5.44
C ARG A 85 25.42 -7.22 -5.86
#